data_AF-A0A833E2V7-F1
#
_entry.id   AF-A0A833E2V7-F1
#
_cell.length_a   1.000
_cell.length_b   1.000
_cell.length_c   1.000
_cell.angle_alpha   90.00
_cell.angle_beta   90.00
_cell.angle_gamma   90.00
#
_symmetry.space_group_name_H-M   'P 1'
#
loop_
_entity.id
_entity.type
_entity.pdbx_description
1 polymer ?
#
loop_
_entity_poly.entity_id
_entity_poly.type
_entity_poly.pdbx_seq_one_letter_code
_entity_poly.pdbx_strand_id
1 'polypeptide(L)'
;MPLQIACLQNCPGLLHPLDSIKRKWLLIPIGSFEDREDAPMALDTLIALEVCCRASTKCHAAILWPLGIGYSPKHRYSIELSPSTLRAAITSIVRSAREKIKVKVLLVDGHIGHKDIVWGVAEVEGASYVNVWELLMQEGYESWTKQVEFEKDFTTCLRDGNCDKIDPILDKLANNICNYIRRL
;
A
#
# COMPACT_ATOMS: atom_id res chain seq x y z
N MET A 1 2.73 -25.22 -6.20
CA MET A 1 1.34 -24.76 -6.02
C MET A 1 1.24 -23.34 -6.52
N PRO A 2 0.25 -22.98 -7.35
CA PRO A 2 -0.01 -21.57 -7.63
C PRO A 2 -0.34 -20.88 -6.29
N LEU A 3 0.26 -19.71 -6.03
CA LEU A 3 -0.16 -18.82 -4.95
C LEU A 3 -1.65 -18.54 -5.16
N GLN A 4 -2.52 -19.16 -4.36
CA GLN A 4 -3.88 -18.69 -4.23
C GLN A 4 -3.79 -17.42 -3.41
N ILE A 5 -3.68 -16.27 -4.08
CA ILE A 5 -3.73 -14.98 -3.40
C ILE A 5 -5.21 -14.74 -3.02
N ALA A 6 -5.67 -15.43 -1.97
CA ALA A 6 -7.03 -15.31 -1.43
C ALA A 6 -7.38 -13.84 -1.15
N CYS A 7 -6.38 -13.08 -0.70
CA CYS A 7 -6.43 -11.65 -0.45
C CYS A 7 -6.89 -10.79 -1.66
N LEU A 8 -6.42 -11.09 -2.89
CA LEU A 8 -6.72 -10.27 -4.07
C LEU A 8 -8.00 -10.67 -4.81
N GLN A 9 -8.71 -11.69 -4.35
CA GLN A 9 -9.93 -12.18 -5.02
C GLN A 9 -11.08 -11.15 -4.99
N ASN A 10 -11.02 -10.14 -4.11
CA ASN A 10 -12.03 -9.09 -3.99
C ASN A 10 -11.42 -7.68 -3.96
N CYS A 11 -10.84 -7.24 -5.07
CA CYS A 11 -10.28 -5.90 -5.22
C CYS A 11 -11.06 -5.04 -6.25
N PRO A 12 -12.30 -4.60 -5.95
CA PRO A 12 -13.13 -3.89 -6.91
C PRO A 12 -12.52 -2.55 -7.35
N GLY A 13 -11.69 -1.93 -6.51
CA GLY A 13 -10.98 -0.69 -6.82
C GLY A 13 -10.07 -0.78 -8.05
N LEU A 14 -9.52 -1.96 -8.36
CA LEU A 14 -8.70 -2.21 -9.55
C LEU A 14 -9.52 -2.38 -10.83
N LEU A 15 -10.81 -2.68 -10.70
CA LEU A 15 -11.70 -3.03 -11.81
C LEU A 15 -12.63 -1.88 -12.21
N HIS A 16 -12.48 -0.71 -11.60
CA HIS A 16 -13.31 0.44 -11.92
C HIS A 16 -13.03 0.96 -13.34
N PRO A 17 -14.06 1.11 -14.19
CA PRO A 17 -13.91 1.83 -15.46
C PRO A 17 -13.47 3.28 -15.22
N LEU A 18 -12.69 3.84 -16.15
CA LEU A 18 -12.13 5.20 -16.04
C LEU A 18 -13.20 6.27 -15.75
N ASP A 19 -14.37 6.18 -16.38
CA ASP A 19 -15.44 7.16 -16.15
C ASP A 19 -16.04 7.05 -14.74
N SER A 20 -15.99 5.87 -14.13
CA SER A 20 -16.52 5.62 -12.79
C SER A 20 -15.61 6.11 -11.67
N ILE A 21 -14.36 6.47 -11.99
CA ILE A 21 -13.37 6.94 -10.98
C ILE A 21 -13.26 8.46 -10.91
N LYS A 22 -13.88 9.19 -11.85
CA LYS A 22 -13.94 10.65 -11.81
C LYS A 22 -14.54 11.10 -10.46
N ARG A 23 -13.87 12.07 -9.81
CA ARG A 23 -14.23 12.62 -8.49
C ARG A 23 -14.12 11.64 -7.31
N LYS A 24 -13.61 10.42 -7.51
CA LYS A 24 -13.27 9.50 -6.42
C LYS A 24 -11.84 9.74 -5.95
N TRP A 25 -11.52 9.15 -4.81
CA TRP A 25 -10.14 8.96 -4.39
C TRP A 25 -9.49 7.85 -5.22
N LEU A 26 -8.26 8.09 -5.67
CA LEU A 26 -7.37 7.09 -6.24
C LEU A 26 -6.31 6.73 -5.20
N LEU A 27 -6.34 5.48 -4.75
CA LEU A 27 -5.32 4.89 -3.90
C LEU A 27 -4.17 4.41 -4.79
N ILE A 28 -2.95 4.78 -4.43
CA ILE A 28 -1.75 4.33 -5.13
C ILE A 28 -0.91 3.55 -4.11
N PRO A 29 -0.96 2.21 -4.14
CA PRO A 29 -0.12 1.40 -3.28
C PRO A 29 1.33 1.51 -3.76
N ILE A 30 2.24 1.75 -2.81
CA ILE A 30 3.68 1.84 -3.05
C ILE A 30 4.33 0.83 -2.10
N GLY A 31 5.24 0.02 -2.62
CA GLY A 31 5.97 -0.95 -1.82
C GLY A 31 7.40 -1.11 -2.29
N SER A 32 8.08 -2.09 -1.72
CA SER A 32 9.48 -2.40 -1.99
C SER A 32 9.62 -3.85 -2.47
N PHE A 33 10.77 -4.14 -3.10
CA PHE A 33 11.21 -5.49 -3.45
C PHE A 33 12.55 -5.75 -2.77
N GLU A 34 12.51 -6.36 -1.60
CA GLU A 34 13.65 -6.43 -0.68
C GLU A 34 13.71 -7.77 0.04
N ASP A 35 14.91 -8.20 0.42
CA ASP A 35 15.06 -9.44 1.17
C ASP A 35 14.47 -9.36 2.56
N ARG A 36 13.78 -10.44 2.94
CA ARG A 36 13.26 -10.67 4.29
C ARG A 36 13.49 -12.13 4.64
N GLU A 37 13.80 -12.40 5.91
CA GLU A 37 14.21 -13.73 6.37
C GLU A 37 13.07 -14.75 6.28
N ASP A 38 11.88 -14.37 6.76
CA ASP A 38 10.71 -15.25 6.89
C ASP A 38 9.49 -14.77 6.06
N ALA A 39 9.69 -13.87 5.09
CA ALA A 39 8.60 -13.26 4.32
C ALA A 39 8.93 -13.11 2.83
N PRO A 40 7.91 -12.99 1.95
CA PRO A 40 8.12 -12.75 0.52
C PRO A 40 8.87 -11.43 0.26
N MET A 41 9.68 -11.38 -0.79
CA MET A 41 10.42 -10.16 -1.14
C MET A 41 9.50 -8.96 -1.49
N ALA A 42 8.27 -9.25 -1.93
CA ALA A 42 7.27 -8.26 -2.28
C ALA A 42 6.31 -7.93 -1.11
N LEU A 43 6.64 -8.31 0.12
CA LEU A 43 5.75 -8.21 1.29
C LEU A 43 5.12 -6.82 1.43
N ASP A 44 5.93 -5.76 1.42
CA ASP A 44 5.48 -4.37 1.55
C ASP A 44 4.45 -3.99 0.48
N THR A 45 4.72 -4.41 -0.76
CA THR A 45 3.83 -4.19 -1.91
C THR A 45 2.51 -4.93 -1.73
N LEU A 46 2.57 -6.18 -1.26
CA LEU A 46 1.39 -7.03 -1.06
C LEU A 46 0.51 -6.51 0.08
N ILE A 47 1.10 -6.07 1.19
CA ILE A 47 0.35 -5.47 2.31
C ILE A 47 -0.31 -4.17 1.86
N ALA A 48 0.42 -3.26 1.22
CA ALA A 48 -0.13 -1.99 0.76
C ALA A 48 -1.30 -2.20 -0.20
N LEU A 49 -1.16 -3.11 -1.16
CA LEU A 49 -2.21 -3.45 -2.10
C LEU A 49 -3.43 -4.05 -1.40
N GLU A 50 -3.23 -4.99 -0.48
CA GLU A 50 -4.33 -5.65 0.24
C GLU A 50 -5.13 -4.66 1.08
N VAL A 51 -4.45 -3.77 1.83
CA VAL A 51 -5.11 -2.72 2.60
C VAL A 51 -5.88 -1.78 1.68
N CYS A 52 -5.34 -1.44 0.49
CA CYS A 52 -6.05 -0.66 -0.52
C CYS A 52 -7.30 -1.38 -1.04
N CYS A 53 -7.20 -2.69 -1.34
CA CYS A 53 -8.32 -3.50 -1.81
C CYS A 53 -9.47 -3.50 -0.80
N ARG A 54 -9.18 -3.75 0.47
CA ARG A 54 -10.17 -3.66 1.55
C ARG A 54 -10.72 -2.26 1.71
N ALA A 55 -9.88 -1.23 1.68
CA ALA A 55 -10.36 0.16 1.75
C ALA A 55 -11.32 0.48 0.60
N SER A 56 -11.02 0.02 -0.63
CA SER A 56 -11.90 0.24 -1.79
C SER A 56 -13.29 -0.36 -1.62
N THR A 57 -13.42 -1.52 -0.98
CA THR A 57 -14.75 -2.11 -0.68
C THR A 57 -15.56 -1.27 0.31
N LYS A 58 -14.89 -0.53 1.20
CA LYS A 58 -15.50 0.20 2.33
C LYS A 58 -15.76 1.68 2.02
N CYS A 59 -14.94 2.32 1.20
CA CYS A 59 -15.09 3.74 0.83
C CYS A 59 -15.22 4.00 -0.67
N HIS A 60 -15.34 2.96 -1.49
CA HIS A 60 -15.50 3.05 -2.95
C HIS A 60 -14.38 3.82 -3.65
N ALA A 61 -13.14 3.74 -3.13
CA ALA A 61 -11.98 4.33 -3.78
C ALA A 61 -11.49 3.48 -4.97
N ALA A 62 -10.95 4.13 -6.00
CA ALA A 62 -10.24 3.46 -7.07
C ALA A 62 -8.81 3.11 -6.64
N ILE A 63 -8.21 2.11 -7.29
CA ILE A 63 -6.85 1.68 -7.00
C ILE A 63 -6.05 1.69 -8.31
N LEU A 64 -4.85 2.26 -8.28
CA LEU A 64 -3.85 2.07 -9.33
C LEU A 64 -3.03 0.80 -9.05
N TRP A 65 -2.56 0.12 -10.09
CA TRP A 65 -1.61 -0.98 -9.93
C TRP A 65 -0.39 -0.52 -9.10
N PRO A 66 0.09 -1.33 -8.14
CA PRO A 66 1.11 -0.89 -7.21
C PRO A 66 2.46 -0.56 -7.88
N LEU A 67 3.16 0.42 -7.32
CA LEU A 67 4.58 0.61 -7.57
C LEU A 67 5.37 -0.34 -6.66
N GLY A 68 5.71 -1.52 -7.17
CA GLY A 68 6.29 -2.60 -6.37
C GLY A 68 7.81 -2.60 -6.22
N ILE A 69 8.51 -1.67 -6.87
CA ILE A 69 9.97 -1.48 -6.73
C ILE A 69 10.19 -0.12 -6.09
N GLY A 70 10.82 -0.14 -4.93
CA GLY A 70 10.97 1.01 -4.03
C GLY A 70 12.42 1.42 -3.82
N TYR A 71 12.70 2.07 -2.70
CA TYR A 71 14.02 2.43 -2.20
C TYR A 71 14.26 1.72 -0.87
N SER A 72 15.26 0.85 -0.80
CA SER A 72 15.53 0.01 0.35
C SER A 72 17.02 -0.26 0.55
N PRO A 73 17.79 0.78 0.91
CA PRO A 73 19.26 0.75 0.93
C PRO A 73 19.82 -0.09 2.08
N LYS A 74 18.97 -0.48 3.05
CA LYS A 74 19.36 -1.26 4.24
C LYS A 74 19.30 -2.77 4.00
N HIS A 75 18.68 -3.18 2.90
CA HIS A 75 18.46 -4.57 2.53
C HIS A 75 19.58 -5.03 1.61
N ARG A 76 20.10 -6.25 1.84
CA ARG A 76 21.29 -6.76 1.14
C ARG A 76 20.95 -7.19 -0.29
N TYR A 77 19.77 -7.75 -0.46
CA TYR A 77 19.26 -8.25 -1.73
C TYR A 77 17.93 -7.57 -2.04
N SER A 78 18.00 -6.29 -2.41
CA SER A 78 16.88 -5.52 -2.91
C SER A 78 17.04 -5.24 -4.40
N ILE A 79 15.90 -5.16 -5.11
CA ILE A 79 15.83 -4.49 -6.40
C ILE A 79 15.23 -3.12 -6.09
N GLU A 80 16.04 -2.08 -6.23
CA GLU A 80 15.65 -0.74 -5.81
C GLU A 80 15.85 0.33 -6.88
N LEU A 81 15.05 1.37 -6.76
CA LEU A 81 15.20 2.64 -7.45
C LEU A 81 16.05 3.58 -6.60
N SER A 82 16.84 4.42 -7.25
CA SER A 82 17.45 5.55 -6.53
C SER A 82 16.35 6.47 -5.96
N PRO A 83 16.62 7.22 -4.88
CA PRO A 83 15.64 8.15 -4.32
C PRO A 83 15.08 9.17 -5.33
N SER A 84 15.92 9.65 -6.25
CA SER A 84 15.50 10.59 -7.28
C SER A 84 14.62 9.94 -8.34
N THR A 85 14.90 8.68 -8.71
CA THR A 85 14.08 7.90 -9.64
C THR A 85 12.72 7.58 -9.02
N LEU A 86 12.68 7.13 -7.76
CA LEU A 86 11.43 6.85 -7.05
C LEU A 86 10.57 8.13 -6.95
N ARG A 87 11.17 9.25 -6.54
CA ARG A 87 10.51 10.56 -6.50
C ARG A 87 9.92 10.93 -7.86
N ALA A 88 10.72 10.86 -8.93
CA ALA A 88 10.28 11.21 -10.27
C ALA A 88 9.13 10.32 -10.77
N ALA A 89 9.18 9.02 -10.48
CA ALA A 89 8.13 8.07 -10.83
C ALA A 89 6.81 8.43 -10.12
N ILE A 90 6.84 8.61 -8.80
CA ILE A 90 5.64 8.95 -8.02
C ILE A 90 5.10 10.31 -8.47
N THR A 91 5.94 11.34 -8.63
CA THR A 91 5.52 12.66 -9.14
C THR A 91 4.82 12.54 -10.49
N SER A 92 5.39 11.80 -11.44
CA SER A 92 4.81 11.61 -12.78
C SER A 92 3.43 10.94 -12.72
N ILE A 93 3.29 9.91 -11.87
CA ILE A 93 2.03 9.20 -11.65
C ILE A 93 0.98 10.13 -11.03
N VAL A 94 1.33 10.83 -9.94
CA VAL A 94 0.41 11.72 -9.22
C VAL A 94 -0.05 12.86 -10.13
N ARG A 95 0.86 13.53 -10.85
CA ARG A 95 0.51 14.58 -11.81
C ARG A 95 -0.41 14.06 -12.89
N SER A 96 -0.07 12.93 -13.50
CA SER A 96 -0.91 12.31 -14.54
C SER A 96 -2.32 11.98 -14.01
N ALA A 97 -2.45 11.43 -12.82
CA ALA A 97 -3.74 11.14 -12.21
C ALA A 97 -4.55 12.41 -11.96
N ARG A 98 -3.95 13.44 -11.35
CA ARG A 98 -4.64 14.69 -11.01
C ARG A 98 -5.02 15.51 -12.25
N GLU A 99 -4.13 15.64 -13.23
CA GLU A 99 -4.35 16.48 -14.41
C GLU A 99 -5.24 15.79 -15.46
N LYS A 100 -4.99 14.51 -15.74
CA LYS A 100 -5.67 13.78 -16.83
C LYS A 100 -6.96 13.13 -16.35
N ILE A 101 -6.95 12.51 -15.17
CA ILE A 101 -8.11 11.76 -14.64
C ILE A 101 -8.98 12.64 -13.73
N LYS A 102 -8.42 13.70 -13.14
CA LYS A 102 -9.12 14.66 -12.26
C LYS A 102 -9.67 13.99 -11.00
N VAL A 103 -8.77 13.34 -10.25
CA VAL A 103 -9.05 12.62 -9.00
C VAL A 103 -8.26 13.19 -7.81
N LYS A 104 -8.78 12.99 -6.59
CA LYS A 104 -7.97 13.13 -5.37
C LYS A 104 -7.06 11.90 -5.27
N VAL A 105 -5.81 12.08 -4.84
CA VAL A 105 -4.83 10.99 -4.78
C VAL A 105 -4.40 10.75 -3.34
N LEU A 106 -4.40 9.49 -2.91
CA LEU A 106 -3.82 9.04 -1.65
C LEU A 106 -2.72 8.02 -1.95
N LEU A 107 -1.49 8.36 -1.59
CA LEU A 107 -0.35 7.45 -1.61
C LEU A 107 -0.42 6.55 -0.37
N VAL A 108 -0.43 5.24 -0.58
CA VAL A 108 -0.51 4.24 0.49
C VAL A 108 0.81 3.47 0.49
N ASP A 109 1.70 3.84 1.40
CA ASP A 109 3.07 3.38 1.41
C ASP A 109 3.25 2.19 2.36
N GLY A 110 3.63 1.06 1.79
CA GLY A 110 3.86 -0.20 2.48
C GLY A 110 5.29 -0.37 2.97
N HIS A 111 6.19 0.60 2.83
CA HIS A 111 7.59 0.46 3.28
C HIS A 111 8.01 1.64 4.14
N ILE A 112 8.62 1.41 5.30
CA ILE A 112 8.98 2.49 6.22
C ILE A 112 10.14 3.36 5.70
N GLY A 113 11.06 2.78 4.92
CA GLY A 113 12.22 3.49 4.36
C GLY A 113 11.88 4.53 3.29
N HIS A 114 10.64 4.54 2.80
CA HIS A 114 10.15 5.47 1.80
C HIS A 114 9.65 6.80 2.36
N LYS A 115 9.41 6.87 3.68
CA LYS A 115 8.60 7.92 4.30
C LYS A 115 8.94 9.32 3.80
N ASP A 116 10.21 9.72 3.88
CA ASP A 116 10.64 11.07 3.51
C ASP A 116 10.48 11.35 2.01
N ILE A 117 10.63 10.33 1.15
CA ILE A 117 10.51 10.45 -0.30
C ILE A 117 9.03 10.59 -0.68
N VAL A 118 8.18 9.68 -0.21
CA VAL A 118 6.77 9.62 -0.61
C VAL A 118 5.98 10.77 0.01
N TRP A 119 6.23 11.08 1.28
CA TRP A 119 5.60 12.23 1.94
C TRP A 119 5.99 13.55 1.27
N GLY A 120 7.28 13.74 0.95
CA GLY A 120 7.72 14.94 0.24
C GLY A 120 7.09 15.10 -1.15
N VAL A 121 6.87 13.99 -1.88
CA VAL A 121 6.11 14.04 -3.14
C VAL A 121 4.66 14.41 -2.89
N ALA A 122 4.02 13.82 -1.87
CA ALA A 122 2.63 14.11 -1.54
C ALA A 122 2.42 15.59 -1.22
N GLU A 123 3.29 16.20 -0.42
CA GLU A 123 3.23 17.63 -0.09
C GLU A 123 3.37 18.51 -1.34
N VAL A 124 4.40 18.28 -2.17
CA VAL A 124 4.66 19.08 -3.37
C VAL A 124 3.53 18.94 -4.39
N GLU A 125 3.01 17.73 -4.57
CA GLU A 125 2.00 17.43 -5.57
C GLU A 125 0.57 17.56 -5.06
N GLY A 126 0.36 18.06 -3.84
CA GLY A 126 -0.97 18.21 -3.23
C GLY A 126 -1.77 16.90 -3.19
N ALA A 127 -1.07 15.78 -3.00
CA ALA A 127 -1.66 14.48 -2.73
C ALA A 127 -1.67 14.23 -1.22
N SER A 128 -2.43 13.22 -0.80
CA SER A 128 -2.41 12.75 0.57
C SER A 128 -1.50 11.54 0.73
N TYR A 129 -1.08 11.25 1.96
CA TYR A 129 -0.11 10.21 2.26
C TYR A 129 -0.49 9.47 3.55
N VAL A 130 -0.36 8.14 3.53
CA VAL A 130 -0.39 7.27 4.71
C VAL A 130 0.69 6.21 4.58
N ASN A 131 1.36 5.88 5.69
CA ASN A 131 2.27 4.75 5.78
C ASN A 131 1.59 3.60 6.53
N VAL A 132 1.55 2.41 5.92
CA VAL A 132 0.84 1.25 6.46
C VAL A 132 1.50 0.76 7.75
N TRP A 133 2.83 0.81 7.85
CA TRP A 133 3.54 0.41 9.07
C TRP A 133 3.26 1.36 10.21
N GLU A 134 3.17 2.66 9.96
CA GLU A 134 2.77 3.64 10.99
C GLU A 134 1.34 3.40 11.47
N LEU A 135 0.41 3.07 10.57
CA LEU A 135 -0.95 2.68 10.95
C LEU A 135 -0.93 1.38 11.78
N LEU A 136 -0.11 0.40 11.40
CA LEU A 136 0.02 -0.86 12.14
C LEU A 136 0.56 -0.62 13.57
N MET A 137 1.55 0.26 13.72
CA MET A 137 2.05 0.67 15.04
C MET A 137 0.95 1.30 15.92
N GLN A 138 0.04 2.09 15.33
CA GLN A 138 -1.12 2.65 16.04
C GLN A 138 -2.11 1.57 16.51
N GLU A 139 -2.16 0.42 15.82
CA GLU A 139 -2.97 -0.74 16.18
C GLU A 139 -2.29 -1.68 17.18
N GLY A 140 -1.17 -1.24 17.78
CA GLY A 140 -0.47 -1.98 18.84
C GLY A 140 0.68 -2.85 18.34
N TYR A 141 1.22 -2.61 17.14
CA TYR A 141 2.40 -3.28 16.58
C TYR A 141 3.65 -2.38 16.63
N GLU A 142 3.81 -1.61 17.70
CA GLU A 142 4.94 -0.69 17.90
C GLU A 142 6.30 -1.39 18.05
N SER A 143 6.31 -2.66 18.46
CA SER A 143 7.54 -3.42 18.66
C SER A 143 7.91 -4.27 17.45
N TRP A 144 9.22 -4.45 17.23
CA TRP A 144 9.76 -5.31 16.17
C TRP A 144 9.20 -6.74 16.23
N THR A 145 9.10 -7.32 17.43
CA THR A 145 8.57 -8.68 17.62
C THR A 145 7.15 -8.82 17.09
N LYS A 146 6.27 -7.85 17.38
CA LYS A 146 4.89 -7.87 16.90
C LYS A 146 4.81 -7.65 15.39
N GLN A 147 5.66 -6.78 14.83
CA GLN A 147 5.72 -6.59 13.38
C GLN A 147 6.13 -7.89 12.69
N VAL A 148 7.18 -8.57 13.16
CA VAL A 148 7.58 -9.88 12.63
C VAL A 148 6.46 -10.92 12.76
N GLU A 149 5.70 -10.91 13.85
CA GLU A 149 4.52 -11.78 14.00
C GLU A 149 3.45 -11.48 12.94
N PHE A 150 3.14 -10.19 12.70
CA PHE A 150 2.26 -9.77 11.62
C PHE A 150 2.75 -10.24 10.25
N GLU A 151 4.05 -10.10 9.96
CA GLU A 151 4.64 -10.55 8.69
C GLU A 151 4.48 -12.06 8.49
N LYS A 152 4.69 -12.84 9.56
CA LYS A 152 4.54 -14.31 9.54
C LYS A 152 3.08 -14.72 9.35
N ASP A 153 2.16 -14.10 10.08
CA ASP A 153 0.73 -14.38 9.94
C ASP A 153 0.21 -13.95 8.55
N PHE A 154 0.65 -12.81 8.03
CA PHE A 154 0.31 -12.36 6.67
C PHE A 154 0.88 -13.31 5.60
N THR A 155 2.14 -13.74 5.75
CA THR A 155 2.77 -14.71 4.84
C THR A 155 2.06 -16.06 4.87
N THR A 156 1.64 -16.50 6.06
CA THR A 156 0.84 -17.74 6.24
C THR A 156 -0.50 -17.61 5.53
N CYS A 157 -1.20 -16.48 5.69
CA CYS A 157 -2.43 -16.17 4.96
C CYS A 157 -2.24 -16.20 3.44
N LEU A 158 -1.16 -15.60 2.92
CA LEU A 158 -0.85 -15.63 1.48
C LEU A 158 -0.58 -17.04 0.93
N ARG A 159 0.08 -17.89 1.73
CA ARG A 159 0.49 -19.24 1.30
C ARG A 159 -0.65 -20.24 1.42
N ASP A 160 -1.36 -20.21 2.54
CA ASP A 160 -2.28 -21.26 2.97
C ASP A 160 -3.75 -20.83 2.83
N GLY A 161 -4.02 -19.55 2.53
CA GLY A 161 -5.37 -18.99 2.45
C GLY A 161 -6.07 -18.80 3.80
N ASN A 162 -5.42 -19.17 4.92
CA ASN A 162 -5.95 -18.98 6.26
C ASN A 162 -5.59 -17.58 6.78
N CYS A 163 -6.56 -16.68 6.78
CA CYS A 163 -6.39 -15.28 7.12
C CYS A 163 -7.06 -14.87 8.44
N ASP A 164 -7.56 -15.82 9.24
CA ASP A 164 -8.37 -15.55 10.45
C ASP A 164 -7.69 -14.59 11.44
N LYS A 165 -6.36 -14.71 11.58
CA LYS A 165 -5.58 -13.84 12.49
C LYS A 165 -5.33 -12.45 11.91
N ILE A 166 -5.15 -12.35 10.60
CA ILE A 166 -4.68 -11.14 9.94
C ILE A 166 -5.84 -10.26 9.46
N ASP A 167 -6.97 -10.87 9.14
CA ASP A 167 -8.17 -10.20 8.63
C ASP A 167 -8.67 -9.07 9.53
N PRO A 168 -8.80 -9.26 10.86
CA PRO A 168 -9.24 -8.18 11.75
C PRO A 168 -8.29 -6.97 11.73
N ILE A 169 -7.00 -7.21 11.55
CA ILE A 169 -5.97 -6.15 11.54
C ILE A 169 -6.04 -5.40 10.20
N LEU A 170 -6.03 -6.11 9.08
CA LEU A 170 -6.15 -5.52 7.74
C LEU A 170 -7.45 -4.71 7.59
N ASP A 171 -8.54 -5.18 8.19
CA ASP A 171 -9.81 -4.48 8.21
C ASP A 171 -9.76 -3.16 9.00
N LYS A 172 -9.04 -3.12 10.12
CA LYS A 172 -8.80 -1.88 10.87
C LYS A 172 -7.94 -0.91 10.08
N LEU A 173 -6.86 -1.37 9.45
CA LEU A 173 -6.03 -0.53 8.58
C LEU A 173 -6.85 0.07 7.43
N ALA A 174 -7.69 -0.73 6.79
CA ALA A 174 -8.61 -0.28 5.75
C ALA A 174 -9.61 0.76 6.27
N ASN A 175 -10.16 0.57 7.47
CA ASN A 175 -11.04 1.55 8.13
C ASN A 175 -10.30 2.87 8.43
N ASN A 176 -9.04 2.81 8.85
CA ASN A 176 -8.22 3.99 9.09
C ASN A 176 -8.03 4.81 7.79
N ILE A 177 -7.74 4.14 6.67
CA ILE A 177 -7.70 4.79 5.35
C ILE A 177 -9.05 5.43 4.99
N CYS A 178 -10.16 4.71 5.18
CA CYS A 178 -11.50 5.24 4.88
C CYS A 178 -11.84 6.46 5.73
N ASN A 179 -11.50 6.43 7.02
CA ASN A 179 -11.73 7.55 7.94
C ASN A 179 -10.86 8.75 7.59
N TYR A 180 -9.62 8.53 7.20
CA TYR A 180 -8.72 9.57 6.71
C TYR A 180 -9.31 10.24 5.46
N ILE A 181 -9.74 9.45 4.48
CA ILE A 181 -10.40 9.94 3.24
C ILE A 181 -11.63 10.80 3.55
N ARG A 182 -12.48 10.38 4.49
CA ARG A 182 -13.72 11.12 4.84
C ARG A 182 -13.47 12.47 5.52
N ARG A 183 -12.28 12.69 6.06
CA ARG A 183 -11.90 13.96 6.73
C ARG A 183 -11.37 15.01 5.74
N LEU A 184 -11.15 14.67 4.47
CA LEU A 184 -10.49 15.49 3.43
C LEU A 184 -11.39 15.85 2.24
#